data_AF-A0A7Z9UAU2-F1
#
_entry.id   AF-A0A7Z9UAU2-F1
#
_cell.length_a   1.000
_cell.length_b   1.000
_cell.length_c   1.000
_cell.angle_alpha   90.00
_cell.angle_beta   90.00
_cell.angle_gamma   90.00
#
_symmetry.space_group_name_H-M   'P 1'
#
loop_
_entity.id
_entity.type
_entity.pdbx_description
1 polymer ?
#
loop_
_entity_poly.entity_id
_entity_poly.type
_entity_poly.pdbx_seq_one_letter_code
_entity_poly.pdbx_strand_id
1 'polypeptide(L)'
;MGGAIECLGSILGPSLKKITPRAGMLGTLAGIALAYIATVPLAAIMEHPLVGLPALGVVLAGLVAGLRLPGGLPAGLVAIVIGCVVGLITGVGEVDTTWRPALYAPLPVFSDLMEGFKLLMSRPAILAVVLPIEIYNFIETMNNVESAEAAGDKYPVGICQVADGAGTMIGALFGSTFPTTVYIGHPAYKKLGSRLGYAAAVGVVLFLVAVTGLHAFFYKLIPTAAVAPLLVFVGTVIVAQAFAESPKNHGVAVAFAMLCHMSNLLVTKVGGVLKVGGIANDDELTGQLATQGIHWAGHQIMAQGAIVSGLIWGAIVAYLIDNKVKLAAAFCFAGAILTFFGVVHGPTLGFYPNEIAGGYALLGLVCLGFSGSESIYKTHD
;
A
#
# COMPACT_ATOMS: atom_id res chain seq x y z
N MET A 1 20.21 -2.01 1.27
CA MET A 1 20.07 -0.98 2.35
C MET A 1 18.68 -0.98 2.94
N GLY A 2 17.64 -0.88 2.11
CA GLY A 2 16.25 -0.98 2.57
C GLY A 2 15.98 -2.14 3.52
N GLY A 3 16.35 -3.35 3.11
CA GLY A 3 16.22 -4.52 3.99
C GLY A 3 17.01 -4.45 5.31
N ALA A 4 18.10 -3.68 5.40
CA ALA A 4 18.78 -3.45 6.67
C ALA A 4 18.00 -2.46 7.57
N ILE A 5 17.41 -1.42 6.97
CA ILE A 5 16.53 -0.46 7.65
C ILE A 5 15.26 -1.18 8.16
N GLU A 6 14.66 -2.03 7.34
CA GLU A 6 13.55 -2.91 7.72
C GLU A 6 13.90 -3.79 8.93
N CYS A 7 15.05 -4.47 8.88
CA CYS A 7 15.56 -5.26 10.01
C CYS A 7 15.77 -4.41 11.28
N LEU A 8 16.30 -3.18 11.16
CA LEU A 8 16.43 -2.26 12.30
C LEU A 8 15.06 -1.84 12.85
N GLY A 9 14.04 -1.76 11.98
CA GLY A 9 12.64 -1.58 12.33
C GLY A 9 12.15 -2.59 13.37
N SER A 10 12.70 -3.81 13.41
CA SER A 10 12.34 -4.84 14.40
C SER A 10 12.54 -4.44 15.87
N ILE A 11 13.40 -3.46 16.13
CA ILE A 11 13.66 -2.93 17.48
C ILE A 11 12.49 -2.05 17.95
N LEU A 12 11.94 -1.23 17.05
CA LEU A 12 10.92 -0.22 17.37
C LEU A 12 9.50 -0.67 17.01
N GLY A 13 9.35 -1.48 15.96
CA GLY A 13 8.08 -1.94 15.40
C GLY A 13 7.12 -2.56 16.42
N PRO A 14 7.56 -3.50 17.28
CA PRO A 14 6.68 -4.06 18.32
C PRO A 14 6.12 -3.01 19.28
N SER A 15 6.95 -2.06 19.71
CA SER A 15 6.53 -0.97 20.59
C SER A 15 5.60 0.00 19.88
N LEU A 16 5.89 0.31 18.62
CA LEU A 16 5.09 1.20 17.79
C LEU A 16 3.69 0.63 17.51
N LYS A 17 3.59 -0.66 17.17
CA LYS A 17 2.29 -1.35 17.01
C LYS A 17 1.46 -1.28 18.28
N LYS A 18 2.10 -1.44 19.45
CA LYS A 18 1.42 -1.43 20.75
C LYS A 18 0.78 -0.07 21.08
N ILE A 19 1.43 1.04 20.70
CA ILE A 19 0.92 2.39 20.98
C ILE A 19 0.04 2.96 19.87
N THR A 20 0.03 2.34 18.69
CA THR A 20 -0.77 2.80 17.56
C THR A 20 -2.15 2.14 17.62
N PRO A 21 -3.25 2.88 17.52
CA PRO A 21 -4.57 2.28 17.49
C PRO A 21 -4.81 1.57 16.16
N ARG A 22 -5.52 0.44 16.23
CA ARG A 22 -5.85 -0.40 15.07
C ARG A 22 -6.47 0.38 13.91
N ALA A 23 -7.37 1.33 14.20
CA ALA A 23 -8.02 2.16 13.19
C ALA A 23 -7.02 2.98 12.35
N GLY A 24 -5.91 3.44 12.94
CA GLY A 24 -4.84 4.13 12.20
C GLY A 24 -4.06 3.18 11.29
N MET A 25 -3.68 2.01 11.81
CA MET A 25 -2.92 1.00 11.05
C MET A 25 -3.74 0.39 9.90
N LEU A 26 -4.98 -0.04 10.17
CA LEU A 26 -5.84 -0.62 9.14
C LEU A 26 -6.42 0.44 8.22
N GLY A 27 -6.69 1.65 8.71
CA GLY A 27 -7.22 2.74 7.89
C GLY A 27 -6.24 3.24 6.83
N THR A 28 -4.94 3.32 7.16
CA THR A 28 -3.94 3.64 6.14
C THR A 28 -3.78 2.51 5.10
N LEU A 29 -3.88 1.23 5.52
CA LEU A 29 -3.92 0.09 4.58
C LEU A 29 -5.16 0.11 3.68
N ALA A 30 -6.33 0.46 4.23
CA ALA A 30 -7.54 0.65 3.46
C ALA A 30 -7.39 1.78 2.43
N GLY A 31 -6.66 2.85 2.78
CA GLY A 31 -6.38 3.97 1.89
C GLY A 31 -5.59 3.53 0.65
N ILE A 32 -4.44 2.88 0.84
CA ILE A 32 -3.64 2.38 -0.28
C ILE A 32 -4.37 1.27 -1.07
N ALA A 33 -5.11 0.40 -0.38
CA ALA A 33 -5.90 -0.64 -1.02
C ALA A 33 -7.01 -0.06 -1.90
N LEU A 34 -7.74 0.95 -1.43
CA LEU A 34 -8.77 1.61 -2.22
C LEU A 34 -8.14 2.36 -3.41
N ALA A 35 -7.09 3.15 -3.15
CA ALA A 35 -6.45 4.01 -4.14
C ALA A 35 -5.82 3.21 -5.30
N TYR A 36 -4.99 2.22 -4.97
CA TYR A 36 -4.11 1.57 -5.95
C TYR A 36 -4.48 0.12 -6.23
N ILE A 37 -4.99 -0.63 -5.24
CA ILE A 37 -5.31 -2.05 -5.43
C ILE A 37 -6.71 -2.23 -6.03
N ALA A 38 -7.67 -1.36 -5.68
CA ALA A 38 -9.03 -1.41 -6.22
C ALA A 38 -9.25 -0.45 -7.39
N THR A 39 -9.05 0.86 -7.18
CA THR A 39 -9.47 1.88 -8.16
C THR A 39 -8.69 1.79 -9.47
N VAL A 40 -7.37 1.59 -9.44
CA VAL A 40 -6.54 1.52 -10.65
C VAL A 40 -6.87 0.28 -11.50
N PRO A 41 -6.92 -0.96 -10.94
CA PRO A 41 -7.35 -2.12 -11.71
C PRO A 41 -8.79 -2.02 -12.21
N LEU A 42 -9.69 -1.37 -11.47
CA LEU A 42 -11.06 -1.13 -11.95
C LEU A 42 -11.07 -0.24 -13.20
N ALA A 43 -10.21 0.77 -13.29
CA ALA A 43 -10.05 1.55 -14.51
C ALA A 43 -9.54 0.68 -15.68
N ALA A 44 -8.57 -0.20 -15.45
CA ALA A 44 -8.07 -1.13 -16.47
C ALA A 44 -9.14 -2.12 -16.97
N ILE A 45 -10.09 -2.52 -16.11
CA ILE A 45 -11.28 -3.28 -16.52
C ILE A 45 -12.13 -2.46 -17.51
N MET A 46 -12.31 -1.17 -17.24
CA MET A 46 -13.12 -0.28 -18.07
C MET A 46 -12.47 0.09 -19.41
N GLU A 47 -11.14 0.00 -19.52
CA GLU A 47 -10.43 0.13 -20.80
C GLU A 47 -10.68 -1.08 -21.72
N HIS A 48 -10.97 -2.26 -21.16
CA HIS A 48 -11.30 -3.48 -21.91
C HIS A 48 -12.55 -4.17 -21.33
N PRO A 49 -13.73 -3.55 -21.43
CA PRO A 49 -14.91 -3.95 -20.65
C PRO A 49 -15.46 -5.32 -21.06
N LEU A 50 -15.33 -5.71 -22.34
CA LEU A 50 -15.74 -7.04 -22.80
C LEU A 50 -14.94 -8.16 -22.12
N VAL A 51 -13.66 -7.92 -21.79
CA VAL A 51 -12.80 -8.88 -21.10
C VAL A 51 -13.03 -8.80 -19.58
N GLY A 52 -12.97 -7.59 -19.03
CA GLY A 52 -12.92 -7.40 -17.59
C GLY A 52 -14.28 -7.48 -16.88
N LEU A 53 -15.39 -7.01 -17.47
CA LEU A 53 -16.69 -7.02 -16.79
C LEU A 53 -17.25 -8.44 -16.57
N PRO A 54 -17.15 -9.40 -17.53
CA PRO A 54 -17.55 -10.77 -17.27
C PRO A 54 -16.72 -11.41 -16.15
N ALA A 55 -15.40 -11.23 -16.17
CA ALA A 55 -14.50 -11.71 -15.13
C ALA A 55 -14.83 -11.08 -13.76
N LEU A 56 -15.15 -9.78 -13.73
CA LEU A 56 -15.61 -9.08 -12.55
C LEU A 56 -16.93 -9.62 -12.02
N GLY A 57 -17.91 -9.89 -12.89
CA GLY A 57 -19.18 -10.52 -12.49
C GLY A 57 -18.97 -11.85 -11.79
N VAL A 58 -18.07 -12.70 -12.30
CA VAL A 58 -17.71 -13.98 -11.67
C VAL A 58 -17.02 -13.77 -10.32
N VAL A 59 -16.10 -12.82 -10.22
CA VAL A 59 -15.42 -12.51 -8.95
C VAL A 59 -16.39 -11.97 -7.91
N LEU A 60 -17.29 -11.06 -8.28
CA LEU A 60 -18.30 -10.53 -7.37
C LEU A 60 -19.28 -11.61 -6.91
N ALA A 61 -19.82 -12.41 -7.84
CA ALA A 61 -20.72 -13.51 -7.50
C ALA A 61 -20.03 -14.56 -6.62
N GLY A 62 -18.81 -14.98 -6.99
CA GLY A 62 -18.14 -16.11 -6.36
C GLY A 62 -17.35 -15.77 -5.10
N LEU A 63 -16.57 -14.69 -5.11
CA LEU A 63 -15.65 -14.34 -4.02
C LEU A 63 -16.24 -13.32 -3.04
N VAL A 64 -17.07 -12.38 -3.52
CA VAL A 64 -17.75 -11.41 -2.64
C VAL A 64 -19.03 -12.01 -2.07
N ALA A 65 -19.96 -12.44 -2.93
CA ALA A 65 -21.26 -12.98 -2.51
C ALA A 65 -21.22 -14.45 -2.07
N GLY A 66 -20.12 -15.16 -2.34
CA GLY A 66 -19.96 -16.56 -1.92
C GLY A 66 -20.81 -17.57 -2.70
N LEU A 67 -21.29 -17.20 -3.89
CA LEU A 67 -22.09 -18.09 -4.74
C LEU A 67 -21.19 -19.17 -5.35
N ARG A 68 -21.63 -20.43 -5.28
CA ARG A 68 -20.87 -21.56 -5.83
C ARG A 68 -21.12 -21.69 -7.32
N LEU A 69 -20.05 -21.81 -8.10
CA LEU A 69 -20.13 -22.15 -9.51
C LEU A 69 -20.51 -23.64 -9.69
N PRO A 70 -21.15 -23.99 -10.83
CA PRO A 70 -21.42 -25.38 -11.18
C PRO A 70 -20.15 -26.24 -11.10
N GLY A 71 -20.24 -27.43 -10.49
CA GLY A 71 -19.10 -28.34 -10.33
C GLY A 71 -18.08 -27.92 -9.28
N GLY A 72 -18.32 -26.86 -8.50
CA GLY A 72 -17.41 -26.43 -7.42
C GLY A 72 -16.12 -25.77 -7.91
N LEU A 73 -16.12 -25.24 -9.13
CA LEU A 73 -14.94 -24.58 -9.71
C LEU A 73 -14.58 -23.29 -8.94
N PRO A 74 -13.28 -23.00 -8.72
CA PRO A 74 -12.85 -21.77 -8.08
C PRO A 74 -13.21 -20.54 -8.92
N ALA A 75 -13.93 -19.59 -8.34
CA ALA A 75 -14.39 -18.39 -9.06
C ALA A 75 -13.25 -17.57 -9.66
N GLY A 76 -12.12 -17.42 -8.95
CA GLY A 76 -10.94 -16.72 -9.48
C GLY A 76 -10.34 -17.39 -10.72
N LEU A 77 -10.29 -18.72 -10.75
CA LEU A 77 -9.81 -19.46 -11.93
C LEU A 77 -10.76 -19.27 -13.12
N VAL A 78 -12.07 -19.40 -12.87
CA VAL A 78 -13.09 -19.24 -13.91
C VAL A 78 -13.10 -17.82 -14.47
N ALA A 79 -12.93 -16.81 -13.62
CA ALA A 79 -12.82 -15.41 -14.05
C ALA A 79 -11.64 -15.19 -15.00
N ILE A 80 -10.46 -15.71 -14.67
CA ILE A 80 -9.27 -15.61 -15.53
C ILE A 80 -9.50 -16.36 -16.86
N VAL A 81 -10.03 -17.58 -16.82
CA VAL A 81 -10.29 -18.38 -18.04
C VAL A 81 -11.27 -17.66 -18.96
N ILE A 82 -12.38 -17.14 -18.43
CA ILE A 82 -13.35 -16.37 -19.23
C ILE A 82 -12.68 -15.13 -19.81
N GLY A 83 -11.92 -14.39 -19.00
CA GLY A 83 -11.20 -13.21 -19.47
C GLY A 83 -10.19 -13.54 -20.58
N CYS A 84 -9.45 -14.63 -20.47
CA CYS A 84 -8.53 -15.08 -21.53
C CYS A 84 -9.27 -15.49 -22.81
N VAL A 85 -10.36 -16.27 -22.69
CA VAL A 85 -11.15 -16.69 -23.86
C VAL A 85 -11.72 -15.48 -24.59
N VAL A 86 -12.35 -14.55 -23.86
CA VAL A 86 -12.87 -13.33 -24.47
C VAL A 86 -11.73 -12.49 -25.03
N GLY A 87 -10.61 -12.38 -24.31
CA GLY A 87 -9.42 -11.65 -24.75
C GLY A 87 -8.85 -12.17 -26.06
N LEU A 88 -8.80 -13.50 -26.25
CA LEU A 88 -8.38 -14.13 -27.51
C LEU A 88 -9.38 -13.86 -28.65
N ILE A 89 -10.68 -13.88 -28.36
CA ILE A 89 -11.73 -13.59 -29.37
C ILE A 89 -11.68 -12.11 -29.80
N THR A 90 -11.45 -11.19 -28.87
CA THR A 90 -11.40 -9.75 -29.14
C THR A 90 -10.04 -9.26 -29.64
N GLY A 91 -9.01 -10.11 -29.64
CA GLY A 91 -7.64 -9.76 -30.01
C GLY A 91 -6.88 -8.93 -28.97
N VAL A 92 -7.42 -8.82 -27.74
CA VAL A 92 -6.72 -8.16 -26.62
C VAL A 92 -5.64 -9.07 -26.03
N GLY A 93 -5.87 -10.38 -26.04
CA GLY A 93 -4.87 -11.39 -25.69
C GLY A 93 -4.39 -12.12 -26.94
N GLU A 94 -3.16 -12.62 -26.90
CA GLU A 94 -2.58 -13.40 -28.00
C GLU A 94 -1.80 -14.62 -27.48
N VAL A 95 -1.79 -15.70 -28.26
CA VAL A 95 -0.93 -16.85 -27.98
C VAL A 95 0.43 -16.58 -28.62
N ASP A 96 1.45 -16.38 -27.80
CA ASP A 96 2.81 -16.18 -28.31
C ASP A 96 3.39 -17.51 -28.84
N THR A 97 3.40 -17.65 -30.16
CA THR A 97 4.00 -18.81 -30.85
C THR A 97 5.52 -18.68 -31.03
N THR A 98 6.08 -17.51 -30.73
CA THR A 98 7.53 -17.24 -30.80
C THR A 98 8.26 -17.54 -29.50
N TRP A 99 7.52 -17.61 -28.39
CA TRP A 99 8.09 -17.96 -27.09
C TRP A 99 8.76 -19.34 -27.11
N ARG A 100 9.92 -19.43 -26.46
CA ARG A 100 10.67 -20.69 -26.27
C ARG A 100 11.02 -20.82 -24.79
N PRO A 101 10.82 -21.99 -24.17
CA PRO A 101 11.32 -22.25 -22.83
C PRO A 101 12.83 -22.04 -22.79
N ALA A 102 13.31 -21.26 -21.83
CA ALA A 102 14.73 -21.06 -21.59
C ALA A 102 14.99 -21.06 -20.09
N LEU A 103 16.19 -21.51 -19.69
CA LEU A 103 16.59 -21.50 -18.28
C LEU A 103 17.30 -20.19 -17.95
N TYR A 104 16.59 -19.30 -17.26
CA TYR A 104 17.11 -18.08 -16.67
C TYR A 104 17.48 -18.37 -15.22
N ALA A 105 18.70 -18.88 -15.02
CA ALA A 105 19.19 -19.15 -13.67
C ALA A 105 19.32 -17.83 -12.88
N PRO A 106 18.87 -17.77 -11.61
CA PRO A 106 19.05 -16.60 -10.77
C PRO A 106 20.53 -16.51 -10.38
N LEU A 107 21.27 -15.62 -11.04
CA LEU A 107 22.68 -15.41 -10.77
C LEU A 107 22.85 -14.19 -9.85
N PRO A 108 23.70 -14.27 -8.81
CA PRO A 108 24.00 -13.12 -7.98
C PRO A 108 24.67 -11.99 -8.79
N VAL A 109 24.22 -10.75 -8.58
CA VAL A 109 24.68 -9.54 -9.30
C VAL A 109 25.71 -8.75 -8.48
N PHE A 110 26.78 -9.41 -8.03
CA PHE A 110 27.78 -8.79 -7.13
C PHE A 110 28.48 -7.57 -7.73
N SER A 111 28.78 -7.58 -9.03
CA SER A 111 29.40 -6.44 -9.73
C SER A 111 28.51 -5.20 -9.66
N ASP A 112 27.23 -5.39 -9.99
CA ASP A 112 26.25 -4.31 -10.12
C ASP A 112 25.91 -3.75 -8.75
N LEU A 113 25.86 -4.60 -7.72
CA LEU A 113 25.72 -4.15 -6.34
C LEU A 113 26.90 -3.30 -5.89
N MET A 114 28.13 -3.71 -6.20
CA MET A 114 29.32 -2.94 -5.84
C MET A 114 29.33 -1.59 -6.55
N GLU A 115 28.92 -1.53 -7.82
CA GLU A 115 28.75 -0.27 -8.54
C GLU A 115 27.64 0.60 -7.94
N GLY A 116 26.49 0.00 -7.59
CA GLY A 116 25.40 0.66 -6.88
C GLY A 116 25.84 1.28 -5.55
N PHE A 117 26.68 0.58 -4.78
CA PHE A 117 27.26 1.12 -3.55
C PHE A 117 28.23 2.29 -3.81
N LYS A 118 29.05 2.23 -4.86
CA LYS A 118 29.92 3.36 -5.25
C LYS A 118 29.09 4.58 -5.65
N LEU A 119 28.03 4.37 -6.43
CA LEU A 119 27.10 5.44 -6.83
C LEU A 119 26.43 6.07 -5.61
N LEU A 120 25.96 5.24 -4.67
CA LEU A 120 25.36 5.71 -3.43
C LEU A 120 26.34 6.56 -2.59
N MET A 121 27.58 6.09 -2.42
CA MET A 121 28.61 6.82 -1.67
C MET A 121 29.00 8.14 -2.36
N SER A 122 29.00 8.18 -3.69
CA SER A 122 29.28 9.40 -4.45
C SER A 122 28.11 10.39 -4.49
N ARG A 123 26.88 9.92 -4.22
CA ARG A 123 25.65 10.73 -4.23
C ARG A 123 24.84 10.49 -2.96
N PRO A 124 25.32 10.97 -1.79
CA PRO A 124 24.64 10.75 -0.51
C PRO A 124 23.22 11.31 -0.47
N ALA A 125 22.87 12.28 -1.35
CA ALA A 125 21.51 12.77 -1.50
C ALA A 125 20.48 11.67 -1.86
N ILE A 126 20.91 10.57 -2.47
CA ILE A 126 20.04 9.41 -2.73
C ILE A 126 19.51 8.82 -1.41
N LEU A 127 20.31 8.85 -0.34
CA LEU A 127 19.89 8.37 0.98
C LEU A 127 18.74 9.21 1.55
N ALA A 128 18.71 10.51 1.28
CA ALA A 128 17.63 11.38 1.73
C ALA A 128 16.28 11.05 1.06
N VAL A 129 16.29 10.39 -0.10
CA VAL A 129 15.09 9.92 -0.80
C VAL A 129 14.73 8.49 -0.40
N VAL A 130 15.73 7.61 -0.32
CA VAL A 130 15.53 6.18 -0.04
C VAL A 130 15.11 5.96 1.42
N LEU A 131 15.72 6.66 2.38
CA LEU A 131 15.46 6.41 3.80
C LEU A 131 13.97 6.60 4.19
N PRO A 132 13.27 7.68 3.77
CA PRO A 132 11.82 7.79 4.01
C PRO A 132 11.00 6.64 3.41
N ILE A 133 11.33 6.19 2.19
CA ILE A 133 10.62 5.08 1.53
C ILE A 133 10.74 3.80 2.35
N GLU A 134 11.93 3.51 2.87
CA GLU A 134 12.19 2.33 3.69
C GLU A 134 11.58 2.45 5.10
N ILE A 135 11.48 3.69 5.64
CA ILE A 135 10.69 3.96 6.84
C ILE A 135 9.22 3.60 6.60
N TYR A 136 8.68 3.92 5.41
CA TYR A 136 7.30 3.58 5.08
C TYR A 136 7.12 2.07 4.93
N ASN A 137 8.09 1.37 4.33
CA ASN A 137 8.04 -0.08 4.16
C ASN A 137 7.94 -0.82 5.50
N PHE A 138 8.73 -0.44 6.52
CA PHE A 138 8.65 -1.14 7.80
C PHE A 138 7.35 -0.86 8.55
N ILE A 139 6.83 0.36 8.42
CA ILE A 139 5.52 0.73 8.97
C ILE A 139 4.41 -0.05 8.26
N GLU A 140 4.55 -0.25 6.95
CA GLU A 140 3.65 -1.06 6.15
C GLU A 140 3.69 -2.53 6.59
N THR A 141 4.87 -3.11 6.81
CA THR A 141 5.02 -4.45 7.39
C THR A 141 4.34 -4.57 8.75
N MET A 142 4.50 -3.58 9.63
CA MET A 142 3.78 -3.52 10.91
C MET A 142 2.26 -3.51 10.74
N ASN A 143 1.74 -2.68 9.82
CA ASN A 143 0.31 -2.59 9.55
C ASN A 143 -0.24 -3.90 8.97
N ASN A 144 0.51 -4.56 8.08
CA ASN A 144 0.12 -5.84 7.48
C ASN A 144 0.08 -6.96 8.52
N VAL A 145 1.00 -6.94 9.50
CA VAL A 145 0.93 -7.84 10.66
C VAL A 145 -0.30 -7.56 11.52
N GLU A 146 -0.69 -6.30 11.72
CA GLU A 146 -1.96 -5.96 12.40
C GLU A 146 -3.18 -6.46 11.60
N SER A 147 -3.18 -6.32 10.27
CA SER A 147 -4.25 -6.84 9.41
C SER A 147 -4.36 -8.37 9.47
N ALA A 148 -3.22 -9.07 9.51
CA ALA A 148 -3.18 -10.51 9.71
C ALA A 148 -3.72 -10.93 11.09
N GLU A 149 -3.36 -10.19 12.15
CA GLU A 149 -3.88 -10.42 13.51
C GLU A 149 -5.39 -10.15 13.59
N ALA A 150 -5.88 -9.10 12.92
CA ALA A 150 -7.30 -8.83 12.78
C ALA A 150 -8.05 -9.92 11.99
N ALA A 151 -7.37 -10.66 11.10
CA ALA A 151 -7.91 -11.83 10.41
C ALA A 151 -7.77 -13.14 11.21
N GLY A 152 -7.22 -13.09 12.43
CA GLY A 152 -7.09 -14.22 13.36
C GLY A 152 -5.73 -14.91 13.40
N ASP A 153 -4.72 -14.42 12.66
CA ASP A 153 -3.37 -14.99 12.67
C ASP A 153 -2.37 -14.06 13.36
N LYS A 154 -1.88 -14.46 14.53
CA LYS A 154 -0.94 -13.67 15.33
C LYS A 154 0.50 -13.94 14.94
N TYR A 155 1.20 -12.90 14.51
CA TYR A 155 2.63 -12.96 14.20
C TYR A 155 3.43 -11.91 14.99
N PRO A 156 4.63 -12.25 15.47
CA PRO A 156 5.51 -11.30 16.12
C PRO A 156 6.11 -10.32 15.10
N VAL A 157 5.74 -9.04 15.22
CA VAL A 157 6.15 -7.95 14.31
C VAL A 157 7.65 -7.93 14.03
N GLY A 158 8.47 -8.01 15.08
CA GLY A 158 9.93 -7.93 14.92
C GLY A 158 10.50 -9.06 14.06
N ILE A 159 9.95 -10.28 14.18
CA ILE A 159 10.37 -11.41 13.34
C ILE A 159 9.90 -11.20 11.90
N CYS A 160 8.68 -10.70 11.70
CA CYS A 160 8.18 -10.36 10.37
C CYS A 160 9.06 -9.33 9.68
N GLN A 161 9.48 -8.27 10.38
CA GLN A 161 10.39 -7.25 9.85
C GLN A 161 11.78 -7.80 9.53
N VAL A 162 12.35 -8.65 10.40
CA VAL A 162 13.63 -9.30 10.08
C VAL A 162 13.51 -10.22 8.86
N ALA A 163 12.43 -10.99 8.76
CA ALA A 163 12.19 -11.89 7.63
C ALA A 163 12.01 -11.10 6.33
N ASP A 164 11.26 -10.00 6.37
CA ASP A 164 11.04 -9.10 5.25
C ASP A 164 12.34 -8.42 4.81
N GLY A 165 13.07 -7.83 5.76
CA GLY A 165 14.35 -7.18 5.47
C GLY A 165 15.40 -8.14 4.93
N ALA A 166 15.45 -9.37 5.45
CA ALA A 166 16.30 -10.44 4.92
C ALA A 166 15.87 -10.84 3.50
N GLY A 167 14.56 -10.98 3.25
CA GLY A 167 14.00 -11.25 1.92
C GLY A 167 14.38 -10.18 0.90
N THR A 168 14.27 -8.91 1.28
CA THR A 168 14.70 -7.77 0.47
C THR A 168 16.20 -7.83 0.15
N MET A 169 17.05 -8.12 1.15
CA MET A 169 18.51 -8.21 0.92
C MET A 169 18.87 -9.40 0.04
N ILE A 170 18.23 -10.56 0.23
CA ILE A 170 18.42 -11.73 -0.63
C ILE A 170 17.96 -11.40 -2.05
N GLY A 171 16.78 -10.79 -2.22
CA GLY A 171 16.28 -10.36 -3.52
C GLY A 171 17.25 -9.42 -4.23
N ALA A 172 17.82 -8.44 -3.51
CA ALA A 172 18.81 -7.52 -4.06
C ALA A 172 20.10 -8.24 -4.52
N LEU A 173 20.54 -9.30 -3.80
CA LEU A 173 21.68 -10.13 -4.23
C LEU A 173 21.46 -10.75 -5.62
N PHE A 174 20.20 -11.04 -5.97
CA PHE A 174 19.81 -11.60 -7.27
C PHE A 174 19.19 -10.56 -8.22
N GLY A 175 19.39 -9.26 -7.94
CA GLY A 175 19.04 -8.17 -8.86
C GLY A 175 17.62 -7.60 -8.71
N SER A 176 16.88 -7.95 -7.65
CA SER A 176 15.61 -7.27 -7.36
C SER A 176 15.86 -5.80 -7.00
N THR A 177 15.21 -4.90 -7.73
CA THR A 177 15.24 -3.45 -7.46
C THR A 177 14.13 -3.00 -6.51
N PHE A 178 13.23 -3.91 -6.13
CA PHE A 178 12.08 -3.61 -5.30
C PHE A 178 12.23 -4.24 -3.91
N PRO A 179 11.94 -3.47 -2.83
CA PRO A 179 11.83 -4.04 -1.50
C PRO A 179 10.64 -5.00 -1.42
N THR A 180 10.75 -5.97 -0.53
CA THR A 180 9.64 -6.84 -0.16
C THR A 180 8.84 -6.22 0.98
N THR A 181 7.63 -6.73 1.20
CA THR A 181 6.84 -6.46 2.40
C THR A 181 5.96 -7.66 2.76
N VAL A 182 5.44 -7.68 3.97
CA VAL A 182 4.40 -8.65 4.38
C VAL A 182 3.16 -8.46 3.50
N TYR A 183 2.58 -9.57 3.08
CA TYR A 183 1.54 -9.56 2.07
C TYR A 183 0.22 -8.93 2.54
N ILE A 184 -0.11 -7.74 2.02
CA ILE A 184 -1.31 -6.96 2.37
C ILE A 184 -2.63 -7.71 2.12
N GLY A 185 -2.65 -8.67 1.20
CA GLY A 185 -3.84 -9.44 0.88
C GLY A 185 -4.21 -10.53 1.90
N HIS A 186 -3.40 -10.76 2.95
CA HIS A 186 -3.63 -11.79 3.97
C HIS A 186 -5.10 -12.00 4.36
N PRO A 187 -5.89 -10.97 4.75
CA PRO A 187 -7.30 -11.12 5.10
C PRO A 187 -8.16 -11.73 3.98
N ALA A 188 -7.93 -11.33 2.72
CA ALA A 188 -8.67 -11.84 1.58
C ALA A 188 -8.38 -13.33 1.33
N TYR A 189 -7.10 -13.74 1.35
CA TYR A 189 -6.74 -15.14 1.13
C TYR A 189 -7.11 -16.02 2.33
N LYS A 190 -7.04 -15.49 3.55
CA LYS A 190 -7.51 -16.19 4.75
C LYS A 190 -8.99 -16.51 4.66
N LYS A 191 -9.81 -15.57 4.18
CA LYS A 191 -11.25 -15.79 3.92
C LYS A 191 -11.51 -16.91 2.90
N LEU A 192 -10.58 -17.13 1.97
CA LEU A 192 -10.65 -18.23 0.99
C LEU A 192 -10.12 -19.57 1.53
N GLY A 193 -9.74 -19.65 2.82
CA GLY A 193 -9.22 -20.87 3.44
C GLY A 193 -7.75 -21.16 3.13
N SER A 194 -7.01 -20.16 2.60
CA SER A 194 -5.58 -20.30 2.31
C SER A 194 -4.76 -20.54 3.59
N ARG A 195 -3.67 -21.30 3.44
CA ARG A 195 -2.75 -21.71 4.51
C ARG A 195 -1.30 -21.65 4.01
N LEU A 196 -0.35 -21.95 4.89
CA LEU A 196 1.08 -21.94 4.58
C LEU A 196 1.45 -22.73 3.31
N GLY A 197 0.84 -23.91 3.09
CA GLY A 197 1.12 -24.72 1.90
C GLY A 197 0.76 -24.02 0.59
N TYR A 198 -0.31 -23.21 0.57
CA TYR A 198 -0.66 -22.40 -0.60
C TYR A 198 0.39 -21.32 -0.85
N ALA A 199 0.80 -20.58 0.20
CA ALA A 199 1.82 -19.54 0.06
C ALA A 199 3.16 -20.12 -0.45
N ALA A 200 3.58 -21.27 0.08
CA ALA A 200 4.77 -21.98 -0.37
C ALA A 200 4.64 -22.43 -1.83
N ALA A 201 3.50 -23.00 -2.23
CA ALA A 201 3.24 -23.41 -3.60
C ALA A 201 3.27 -22.22 -4.57
N VAL A 202 2.69 -21.08 -4.20
CA VAL A 202 2.76 -19.84 -5.01
C VAL A 202 4.21 -19.41 -5.19
N GLY A 203 5.02 -19.41 -4.13
CA GLY A 203 6.44 -19.06 -4.21
C GLY A 203 7.21 -19.99 -5.17
N VAL A 204 7.01 -21.30 -5.07
CA VAL A 204 7.64 -22.29 -5.97
C VAL A 204 7.18 -22.10 -7.41
N VAL A 205 5.88 -21.92 -7.66
CA VAL A 205 5.33 -21.74 -9.01
C VAL A 205 5.87 -20.46 -9.64
N LEU A 206 5.87 -19.33 -8.92
CA LEU A 206 6.40 -18.07 -9.43
C LEU A 206 7.90 -18.14 -9.70
N PHE A 207 8.67 -18.83 -8.83
CA PHE A 207 10.08 -19.10 -9.08
C PHE A 207 10.27 -19.90 -10.38
N LEU A 208 9.53 -20.98 -10.57
CA LEU A 208 9.59 -21.80 -11.79
C LEU A 208 9.19 -21.00 -13.04
N VAL A 209 8.13 -20.20 -12.96
CA VAL A 209 7.67 -19.33 -14.05
C VAL A 209 8.74 -18.28 -14.42
N ALA A 210 9.44 -17.73 -13.43
CA ALA A 210 10.54 -16.79 -13.65
C ALA A 210 11.74 -17.48 -14.31
N VAL A 211 12.24 -18.59 -13.75
CA VAL A 211 13.45 -19.26 -14.27
C VAL A 211 13.24 -19.98 -15.59
N THR A 212 12.00 -20.30 -15.98
CA THR A 212 11.70 -20.90 -17.29
C THR A 212 11.38 -19.86 -18.38
N GLY A 213 11.27 -18.58 -18.01
CA GLY A 213 10.81 -17.51 -18.91
C GLY A 213 9.33 -17.60 -19.27
N LEU A 214 8.55 -18.46 -18.60
CA LEU A 214 7.14 -18.68 -18.90
C LEU A 214 6.28 -17.44 -18.61
N HIS A 215 6.78 -16.50 -17.81
CA HIS A 215 6.12 -15.21 -17.59
C HIS A 215 5.85 -14.46 -18.91
N ALA A 216 6.77 -14.50 -19.88
CA ALA A 216 6.61 -13.81 -21.17
C ALA A 216 5.45 -14.38 -21.99
N PHE A 217 5.25 -15.71 -21.93
CA PHE A 217 4.10 -16.37 -22.53
C PHE A 217 2.80 -15.95 -21.86
N PHE A 218 2.72 -16.02 -20.53
CA PHE A 218 1.50 -15.63 -19.80
C PHE A 218 1.17 -14.15 -19.93
N TYR A 219 2.17 -13.28 -20.04
CA TYR A 219 1.98 -11.84 -20.17
C TYR A 219 1.18 -11.46 -21.43
N LYS A 220 1.38 -12.18 -22.53
CA LYS A 220 0.63 -11.99 -23.79
C LYS A 220 -0.71 -12.72 -23.79
N LEU A 221 -0.75 -13.90 -23.16
CA LEU A 221 -1.95 -14.74 -23.13
C LEU A 221 -3.05 -14.19 -22.21
N ILE A 222 -2.68 -13.62 -21.06
CA ILE A 222 -3.61 -13.23 -20.01
C ILE A 222 -3.73 -11.70 -20.02
N PRO A 223 -4.82 -11.13 -20.56
CA PRO A 223 -5.04 -9.69 -20.51
C PRO A 223 -5.05 -9.18 -19.07
N THR A 224 -4.49 -7.99 -18.86
CA THR A 224 -4.52 -7.32 -17.55
C THR A 224 -5.95 -7.20 -17.00
N ALA A 225 -6.90 -6.87 -17.87
CA ALA A 225 -8.32 -6.77 -17.54
C ALA A 225 -8.95 -8.10 -17.05
N ALA A 226 -8.37 -9.26 -17.38
CA ALA A 226 -8.86 -10.56 -16.90
C ALA A 226 -8.44 -10.84 -15.44
N VAL A 227 -7.30 -10.31 -15.00
CA VAL A 227 -6.75 -10.51 -13.64
C VAL A 227 -7.14 -9.37 -12.70
N ALA A 228 -7.31 -8.16 -13.24
CA ALA A 228 -7.69 -6.97 -12.50
C ALA A 228 -8.88 -7.14 -11.53
N PRO A 229 -9.95 -7.91 -11.86
CA PRO A 229 -11.04 -8.17 -10.92
C PRO A 229 -10.62 -8.78 -9.59
N LEU A 230 -9.61 -9.64 -9.57
CA LEU A 230 -9.09 -10.21 -8.32
C LEU A 230 -8.45 -9.14 -7.43
N LEU A 231 -7.78 -8.15 -8.03
CA LEU A 231 -7.22 -7.02 -7.28
C LEU A 231 -8.35 -6.14 -6.71
N VAL A 232 -9.41 -5.88 -7.48
CA VAL A 232 -10.60 -5.15 -6.99
C VAL A 232 -11.21 -5.88 -5.79
N PHE A 233 -11.34 -7.20 -5.85
CA PHE A 233 -11.80 -8.02 -4.72
C PHE A 233 -10.88 -7.89 -3.50
N VAL A 234 -9.57 -8.07 -3.68
CA VAL A 234 -8.60 -7.98 -2.56
C VAL A 234 -8.65 -6.58 -1.93
N GLY A 235 -8.61 -5.52 -2.74
CA GLY A 235 -8.64 -4.14 -2.26
C GLY A 235 -9.91 -3.81 -1.48
N THR A 236 -11.08 -4.21 -1.99
CA THR A 236 -12.37 -3.98 -1.30
C THR A 236 -12.51 -4.79 -0.01
N VAL A 237 -11.96 -6.01 0.06
CA VAL A 237 -11.92 -6.80 1.29
C VAL A 237 -11.04 -6.14 2.36
N ILE A 238 -9.88 -5.59 1.98
CA ILE A 238 -9.00 -4.87 2.93
C ILE A 238 -9.73 -3.63 3.49
N VAL A 239 -10.40 -2.86 2.62
CA VAL A 239 -11.21 -1.71 3.06
C VAL A 239 -12.31 -2.15 4.03
N ALA A 240 -13.08 -3.17 3.66
CA ALA A 240 -14.16 -3.69 4.52
C ALA A 240 -13.63 -4.17 5.87
N GLN A 241 -12.49 -4.86 5.90
CA GLN A 241 -11.85 -5.33 7.13
C GLN A 241 -11.45 -4.15 8.03
N ALA A 242 -10.88 -3.07 7.48
CA ALA A 242 -10.45 -1.94 8.28
C ALA A 242 -11.61 -1.30 9.06
N PHE A 243 -12.80 -1.21 8.46
CA PHE A 243 -14.01 -0.75 9.17
C PHE A 243 -14.57 -1.81 10.13
N ALA A 244 -14.59 -3.08 9.73
CA ALA A 244 -15.22 -4.16 10.50
C ALA A 244 -14.41 -4.57 11.76
N GLU A 245 -13.07 -4.57 11.65
CA GLU A 245 -12.17 -5.06 12.70
C GLU A 245 -11.61 -3.95 13.60
N SER A 246 -11.89 -2.69 13.27
CA SER A 246 -11.65 -1.56 14.16
C SER A 246 -12.78 -1.43 15.19
N PRO A 247 -12.55 -0.79 16.36
CA PRO A 247 -13.62 -0.49 17.29
C PRO A 247 -14.80 0.22 16.60
N LYS A 248 -16.03 -0.12 16.98
CA LYS A 248 -17.26 0.33 16.29
C LYS A 248 -17.37 1.85 16.16
N ASN A 249 -16.88 2.59 17.14
CA ASN A 249 -16.87 4.05 17.18
C ASN A 249 -15.72 4.68 16.35
N HIS A 250 -14.75 3.90 15.87
CA HIS A 250 -13.56 4.40 15.16
C HIS A 250 -13.73 4.49 13.63
N GLY A 251 -14.94 4.29 13.09
CA GLY A 251 -15.17 4.39 11.63
C GLY A 251 -14.70 5.71 11.01
N VAL A 252 -14.87 6.83 11.73
CA VAL A 252 -14.37 8.14 11.28
C VAL A 252 -12.83 8.17 11.25
N ALA A 253 -12.16 7.55 12.22
CA ALA A 253 -10.70 7.47 12.25
C ALA A 253 -10.14 6.67 11.07
N VAL A 254 -10.80 5.54 10.73
CA VAL A 254 -10.47 4.74 9.55
C VAL A 254 -10.60 5.58 8.28
N ALA A 255 -11.74 6.25 8.08
CA ALA A 255 -11.97 7.09 6.90
C ALA A 255 -10.95 8.24 6.80
N PHE A 256 -10.61 8.88 7.93
CA PHE A 256 -9.65 9.98 7.95
C PHE A 256 -8.23 9.50 7.58
N ALA A 257 -7.83 8.31 8.05
CA ALA A 257 -6.54 7.72 7.70
C ALA A 257 -6.35 7.45 6.20
N MET A 258 -7.45 7.32 5.45
CA MET A 258 -7.44 7.06 4.00
C MET A 258 -7.16 8.34 3.17
N LEU A 259 -7.36 9.53 3.73
CA LEU A 259 -7.35 10.80 2.96
C LEU A 259 -6.00 11.09 2.31
N CYS A 260 -4.88 10.81 2.99
CA CYS A 260 -3.55 11.02 2.41
C CYS A 260 -3.31 10.17 1.15
N HIS A 261 -3.87 8.96 1.10
CA HIS A 261 -3.78 8.09 -0.08
C HIS A 261 -4.60 8.60 -1.25
N MET A 262 -5.73 9.27 -1.00
CA MET A 262 -6.50 9.93 -2.06
C MET A 262 -5.69 11.06 -2.70
N SER A 263 -5.06 11.90 -1.88
CA SER A 263 -4.13 12.93 -2.38
C SER A 263 -2.95 12.33 -3.12
N ASN A 264 -2.39 11.23 -2.61
CA ASN A 264 -1.28 10.52 -3.26
C ASN A 264 -1.68 10.01 -4.66
N LEU A 265 -2.83 9.35 -4.79
CA LEU A 265 -3.35 8.92 -6.09
C LEU A 265 -3.53 10.10 -7.04
N LEU A 266 -4.18 11.18 -6.60
CA LEU A 266 -4.40 12.38 -7.41
C LEU A 266 -3.09 12.97 -7.92
N VAL A 267 -2.12 13.15 -7.02
CA VAL A 267 -0.81 13.71 -7.38
C VAL A 267 -0.07 12.82 -8.37
N THR A 268 -0.10 11.50 -8.18
CA THR A 268 0.52 10.56 -9.12
C THR A 268 -0.14 10.59 -10.50
N LYS A 269 -1.47 10.64 -10.59
CA LYS A 269 -2.18 10.65 -11.88
C LYS A 269 -2.04 11.99 -12.60
N VAL A 270 -2.25 13.11 -11.90
CA VAL A 270 -2.07 14.46 -12.48
C VAL A 270 -0.60 14.66 -12.88
N GLY A 271 0.35 14.26 -12.03
CA GLY A 271 1.78 14.33 -12.36
C GLY A 271 2.14 13.54 -13.62
N GLY A 272 1.51 12.39 -13.86
CA GLY A 272 1.63 11.64 -15.11
C GLY A 272 1.15 12.44 -16.32
N VAL A 273 -0.01 13.11 -16.22
CA VAL A 273 -0.54 13.97 -17.27
C VAL A 273 0.39 15.16 -17.56
N LEU A 274 0.85 15.85 -16.51
CA LEU A 274 1.78 16.98 -16.67
C LEU A 274 3.07 16.56 -17.36
N LYS A 275 3.64 15.40 -16.98
CA LYS A 275 4.85 14.85 -17.59
C LYS A 275 4.67 14.54 -19.08
N VAL A 276 3.54 13.93 -19.45
CA VAL A 276 3.22 13.63 -20.87
C VAL A 276 2.99 14.92 -21.66
N GLY A 277 2.31 15.90 -21.06
CA GLY A 277 2.04 17.20 -21.70
C GLY A 277 3.24 18.14 -21.75
N GLY A 278 4.37 17.78 -21.12
CA GLY A 278 5.52 18.69 -20.98
C GLY A 278 5.21 19.95 -20.17
N ILE A 279 4.19 19.92 -19.33
CA ILE A 279 3.74 21.06 -18.52
C ILE A 279 4.58 21.11 -17.25
N ALA A 280 5.21 22.26 -17.01
CA ALA A 280 5.96 22.49 -15.79
C ALA A 280 5.02 22.50 -14.57
N ASN A 281 5.43 21.83 -13.50
CA ASN A 281 4.69 21.80 -12.25
C ASN A 281 5.19 22.92 -11.33
N ASP A 282 4.82 24.15 -11.63
CA ASP A 282 5.29 25.38 -10.98
C ASP A 282 4.16 26.16 -10.27
N ASP A 283 4.53 27.30 -9.69
CA ASP A 283 3.60 28.16 -8.94
C ASP A 283 2.54 28.79 -9.85
N GLU A 284 2.86 29.04 -11.12
CA GLU A 284 1.89 29.57 -12.09
C GLU A 284 0.78 28.53 -12.35
N LEU A 285 1.15 27.29 -12.65
CA LEU A 285 0.19 26.20 -12.80
C LEU A 285 -0.63 26.01 -11.51
N THR A 286 0.02 26.06 -10.35
CA THR A 286 -0.64 25.94 -9.05
C THR A 286 -1.70 27.03 -8.85
N GLY A 287 -1.40 28.27 -9.22
CA GLY A 287 -2.35 29.38 -9.19
C GLY A 287 -3.52 29.18 -10.16
N GLN A 288 -3.25 28.71 -11.38
CA GLN A 288 -4.30 28.42 -12.37
C GLN A 288 -5.22 27.29 -11.90
N LEU A 289 -4.65 26.20 -11.38
CA LEU A 289 -5.39 25.06 -10.83
C LEU A 289 -6.30 25.47 -9.66
N ALA A 290 -5.84 26.40 -8.82
CA ALA A 290 -6.65 26.94 -7.72
C ALA A 290 -7.93 27.64 -8.22
N THR A 291 -7.90 28.31 -9.37
CA THR A 291 -9.11 28.92 -9.98
C THR A 291 -10.16 27.90 -10.41
N GLN A 292 -9.75 26.64 -10.58
CA GLN A 292 -10.62 25.50 -10.94
C GLN A 292 -11.01 24.67 -9.71
N GLY A 293 -10.71 25.14 -8.50
CA GLY A 293 -10.99 24.40 -7.25
C GLY A 293 -10.01 23.26 -6.97
N ILE A 294 -8.89 23.18 -7.69
CA ILE A 294 -7.87 22.15 -7.48
C ILE A 294 -6.83 22.71 -6.50
N HIS A 295 -6.93 22.30 -5.24
CA HIS A 295 -5.99 22.67 -4.17
C HIS A 295 -4.66 21.90 -4.31
N TRP A 296 -3.94 22.16 -5.41
CA TRP A 296 -2.83 21.33 -5.88
C TRP A 296 -1.66 21.26 -4.88
N ALA A 297 -1.19 22.40 -4.37
CA ALA A 297 -0.13 22.44 -3.35
C ALA A 297 -0.49 21.63 -2.09
N GLY A 298 -1.75 21.70 -1.64
CA GLY A 298 -2.24 20.92 -0.50
C GLY A 298 -2.21 19.42 -0.77
N HIS A 299 -2.68 18.98 -1.95
CA HIS A 299 -2.60 17.58 -2.35
C HIS A 299 -1.15 17.09 -2.47
N GLN A 300 -0.24 17.90 -3.04
CA GLN A 300 1.19 17.57 -3.11
C GLN A 300 1.79 17.33 -1.73
N ILE A 301 1.48 18.19 -0.76
CA ILE A 301 1.94 18.04 0.62
C ILE A 301 1.35 16.79 1.27
N MET A 302 0.05 16.55 1.13
CA MET A 302 -0.64 15.39 1.72
C MET A 302 -0.20 14.06 1.10
N ALA A 303 0.21 14.07 -0.17
CA ALA A 303 0.66 12.89 -0.89
C ALA A 303 1.99 12.34 -0.36
N GLN A 304 2.84 13.19 0.24
CA GLN A 304 4.14 12.78 0.75
C GLN A 304 4.00 12.01 2.07
N GLY A 305 4.45 10.75 2.06
CA GLY A 305 4.39 9.87 3.21
C GLY A 305 3.00 9.37 3.56
N ALA A 306 2.12 9.18 2.57
CA ALA A 306 0.71 8.85 2.78
C ALA A 306 0.47 7.68 3.75
N ILE A 307 1.33 6.66 3.77
CA ILE A 307 1.24 5.53 4.72
C ILE A 307 1.34 6.03 6.17
N VAL A 308 2.42 6.75 6.47
CA VAL A 308 2.74 7.24 7.83
C VAL A 308 1.82 8.39 8.22
N SER A 309 1.58 9.35 7.31
CA SER A 309 0.65 10.45 7.52
C SER A 309 -0.75 9.94 7.80
N GLY A 310 -1.25 8.99 7.01
CA GLY A 310 -2.55 8.36 7.23
C GLY A 310 -2.65 7.66 8.59
N LEU A 311 -1.60 6.93 8.98
CA LEU A 311 -1.52 6.28 10.29
C LEU A 311 -1.58 7.30 11.44
N ILE A 312 -0.81 8.39 11.35
CA ILE A 312 -0.76 9.44 12.36
C ILE A 312 -2.13 10.10 12.51
N TRP A 313 -2.74 10.50 11.40
CA TRP A 313 -4.06 11.12 11.42
C TRP A 313 -5.14 10.17 11.95
N GLY A 314 -5.14 8.92 11.50
CA GLY A 314 -6.04 7.90 12.04
C GLY A 314 -5.85 7.68 13.55
N ALA A 315 -4.59 7.73 14.02
CA ALA A 315 -4.29 7.60 15.44
C ALA A 315 -4.77 8.79 16.28
N ILE A 316 -4.56 10.02 15.78
CA ILE A 316 -5.06 11.25 16.41
C ILE A 316 -6.59 11.16 16.57
N VAL A 317 -7.30 10.87 15.48
CA VAL A 317 -8.77 10.81 15.48
C VAL A 317 -9.28 9.68 16.38
N ALA A 318 -8.68 8.48 16.32
CA ALA A 318 -9.07 7.37 17.18
C ALA A 318 -8.89 7.69 18.67
N TYR A 319 -7.77 8.30 19.05
CA TYR A 319 -7.55 8.69 20.45
C TYR A 319 -8.44 9.84 20.93
N LEU A 320 -8.80 10.77 20.05
CA LEU A 320 -9.80 11.80 20.37
C LEU A 320 -11.18 11.18 20.60
N ILE A 321 -11.60 10.23 19.77
CA ILE A 321 -12.85 9.49 19.94
C ILE A 321 -12.88 8.74 21.29
N ASP A 322 -11.74 8.19 21.70
CA ASP A 322 -11.59 7.52 23.00
C ASP A 322 -11.42 8.49 24.19
N ASN A 323 -11.49 9.81 23.96
CA ASN A 323 -11.19 10.86 24.94
C ASN A 323 -9.76 10.75 25.55
N LYS A 324 -8.83 10.06 24.89
CA LYS A 324 -7.42 9.93 25.30
C LYS A 324 -6.58 11.06 24.71
N VAL A 325 -6.95 12.30 25.02
CA VAL A 325 -6.39 13.52 24.40
C VAL A 325 -4.88 13.66 24.51
N LYS A 326 -4.26 13.15 25.59
CA LYS A 326 -2.80 13.17 25.76
C LYS A 326 -2.08 12.29 24.74
N LEU A 327 -2.67 11.14 24.38
CA LEU A 327 -2.12 10.26 23.34
C LEU A 327 -2.34 10.87 21.96
N ALA A 328 -3.51 11.46 21.70
CA ALA A 328 -3.74 12.21 20.47
C ALA A 328 -2.69 13.32 20.28
N ALA A 329 -2.45 14.14 21.32
CA ALA A 329 -1.44 15.17 21.30
C ALA A 329 -0.02 14.62 21.07
N ALA A 330 0.33 13.48 21.68
CA ALA A 330 1.62 12.82 21.45
C ALA A 330 1.80 12.44 19.96
N PHE A 331 0.75 11.93 19.30
CA PHE A 331 0.79 11.66 17.87
C PHE A 331 0.90 12.94 17.02
N CYS A 332 0.24 14.03 17.42
CA CYS A 332 0.43 15.34 16.78
C CYS A 332 1.89 15.80 16.87
N PHE A 333 2.52 15.73 18.05
CA PHE A 333 3.92 16.12 18.21
C PHE A 333 4.88 15.19 17.47
N ALA A 334 4.61 13.88 17.43
CA ALA A 334 5.34 12.96 16.56
C ALA A 334 5.21 13.36 15.09
N GLY A 335 4.01 13.69 14.62
CA GLY A 335 3.76 14.22 13.26
C GLY A 335 4.54 15.51 12.99
N ALA A 336 4.60 16.43 13.96
CA ALA A 336 5.40 17.65 13.86
C ALA A 336 6.89 17.33 13.69
N ILE A 337 7.45 16.44 14.51
CA ILE A 337 8.86 16.02 14.43
C ILE A 337 9.16 15.35 13.08
N LEU A 338 8.32 14.42 12.65
CA LEU A 338 8.51 13.72 11.38
C LEU A 338 8.42 14.68 10.19
N THR A 339 7.49 15.64 10.23
CA THR A 339 7.35 16.68 9.21
C THR A 339 8.57 17.59 9.17
N PHE A 340 9.08 17.97 10.35
CA PHE A 340 10.24 18.84 10.49
C PHE A 340 11.51 18.24 9.88
N PHE A 341 11.63 16.91 9.89
CA PHE A 341 12.74 16.20 9.24
C PHE A 341 12.45 15.75 7.78
N GLY A 342 11.28 16.09 7.24
CA GLY A 342 10.86 15.68 5.90
C GLY A 342 10.57 14.18 5.77
N VAL A 343 10.36 13.46 6.89
CA VAL A 343 9.93 12.05 6.87
C VAL A 343 8.49 11.94 6.40
N VAL A 344 7.65 12.94 6.65
CA VAL A 344 6.31 13.09 6.07
C VAL A 344 6.14 14.51 5.56
N HIS A 345 5.24 14.73 4.60
CA HIS A 345 4.93 16.06 4.06
C HIS A 345 6.13 16.82 3.45
N GLY A 346 7.26 16.15 3.24
CA GLY A 346 8.45 16.68 2.58
C GLY A 346 8.84 15.80 1.39
N PRO A 347 9.49 16.37 0.36
CA PRO A 347 9.92 15.62 -0.82
C PRO A 347 11.16 14.75 -0.55
N THR A 348 11.98 15.11 0.45
CA THR A 348 13.21 14.44 0.84
C THR A 348 13.45 14.60 2.34
N LEU A 349 14.30 13.76 2.93
CA LEU A 349 14.80 13.96 4.29
C LEU A 349 15.70 15.21 4.38
N GLY A 350 15.56 15.98 5.44
CA GLY A 350 16.33 17.21 5.65
C GLY A 350 15.92 17.92 6.93
N PHE A 351 16.25 19.20 7.06
CA PHE A 351 15.80 20.05 8.16
C PHE A 351 14.90 21.14 7.59
N TYR A 352 13.59 21.00 7.79
CA TYR A 352 12.56 21.88 7.22
C TYR A 352 11.68 22.44 8.34
N PRO A 353 12.09 23.54 8.99
CA PRO A 353 11.17 24.32 9.78
C PRO A 353 10.11 24.90 8.83
N ASN A 354 8.96 24.23 8.75
CA ASN A 354 7.87 24.61 7.87
C ASN A 354 6.57 24.78 8.67
N GLU A 355 5.62 25.50 8.07
CA GLU A 355 4.33 25.81 8.68
C GLU A 355 3.50 24.54 8.97
N ILE A 356 3.76 23.44 8.26
CA ILE A 356 3.07 22.17 8.45
C ILE A 356 3.48 21.53 9.78
N ALA A 357 4.79 21.49 10.09
CA ALA A 357 5.29 21.02 11.38
C ALA A 357 4.74 21.89 12.52
N GLY A 358 4.69 23.21 12.32
CA GLY A 358 4.03 24.14 13.24
C GLY A 358 2.53 23.84 13.42
N GLY A 359 1.83 23.52 12.33
CA GLY A 359 0.43 23.12 12.32
C GLY A 359 0.16 21.86 13.14
N TYR A 360 0.99 20.83 13.00
CA TYR A 360 0.91 19.63 13.86
C TYR A 360 1.18 19.95 15.34
N ALA A 361 2.17 20.79 15.64
CA ALA A 361 2.46 21.18 17.02
C ALA A 361 1.29 21.96 17.64
N LEU A 362 0.71 22.91 16.91
CA LEU A 362 -0.48 23.65 17.32
C LEU A 362 -1.69 22.72 17.49
N LEU A 363 -1.90 21.76 16.59
CA LEU A 363 -2.94 20.74 16.74
C LEU A 363 -2.76 19.92 18.02
N GLY A 364 -1.52 19.57 18.37
CA GLY A 364 -1.20 18.91 19.64
C GLY A 364 -1.57 19.76 20.85
N LEU A 365 -1.25 21.06 20.82
CA LEU A 365 -1.64 22.01 21.87
C LEU A 365 -3.15 22.18 21.97
N VAL A 366 -3.87 22.24 20.83
CA VAL A 366 -5.33 22.27 20.80
C VAL A 366 -5.91 21.02 21.45
N CYS A 367 -5.39 19.83 21.12
CA CYS A 367 -5.82 18.58 21.76
C CYS A 367 -5.60 18.62 23.29
N LEU A 368 -4.46 19.14 23.75
CA LEU A 368 -4.19 19.31 25.18
C LEU A 368 -5.12 20.33 25.85
N GLY A 369 -5.60 21.34 25.12
CA GLY A 369 -6.60 22.30 25.62
C GLY A 369 -7.91 21.64 26.05
N PHE A 370 -8.26 20.50 25.45
CA PHE A 370 -9.41 19.67 25.84
C PHE A 370 -9.10 18.69 26.99
N SER A 371 -7.90 18.75 27.59
CA SER A 371 -7.52 17.93 28.74
C SER A 371 -8.30 18.35 29.99
N GLY A 372 -9.44 17.70 30.22
CA GLY A 372 -10.35 17.96 31.35
C GLY A 372 -11.79 18.25 30.93
N SER A 373 -12.06 18.32 29.62
CA SER A 373 -13.42 18.44 29.10
C SER A 373 -14.19 17.12 29.23
N GLU A 374 -15.47 17.19 29.58
CA GLU A 374 -16.37 16.03 29.55
C GLU A 374 -16.85 15.75 28.13
N SER A 375 -17.02 14.47 27.79
CA SER A 375 -17.55 14.08 26.48
C SER A 375 -19.03 14.39 26.40
N ILE A 376 -19.45 15.09 25.33
CA ILE A 376 -20.86 15.35 25.04
C ILE A 376 -21.61 14.12 24.51
N TYR A 377 -20.89 13.10 24.06
CA TYR A 377 -21.46 11.85 23.57
C TYR A 377 -21.58 10.86 24.73
N LYS A 378 -22.80 10.35 24.97
CA LYS A 378 -22.97 9.23 25.89
C LYS A 378 -22.31 8.00 25.28
N THR A 379 -21.34 7.42 25.99
CA THR A 379 -20.82 6.09 25.66
C THR A 379 -21.97 5.10 25.77
N HIS A 380 -22.52 4.69 24.63
CA HIS A 380 -23.40 3.54 24.58
C HIS A 380 -22.48 2.31 24.57
N ASP A 381 -22.29 1.74 25.76
CA ASP A 381 -21.55 0.48 25.96
C ASP A 381 -22.14 -0.67 25.13
#